data_AF-D6W6Q1-F1
#
_entry.id   AF-D6W6Q1-F1
#
_cell.length_a   1.000
_cell.length_b   1.000
_cell.length_c   1.000
_cell.angle_alpha   90.00
_cell.angle_beta   90.00
_cell.angle_gamma   90.00
#
_symmetry.space_group_name_H-M   'P 1'
#
loop_
_entity.id
_entity.type
_entity.pdbx_description
1 polymer ?
#
loop_
_entity_poly.entity_id
_entity_poly.type
_entity_poly.pdbx_seq_one_letter_code
_entity_poly.pdbx_strand_id
1 'polypeptide(L)'
;MSQNEHKFVYSHGDKSVEVDIKIPFEGSVGELVHVLILKNNLPIYVEKDLAENLSQFVNDWSIKHNNEHTASLIDDARNDKTNIDEITKEWEKLMREEMAEYGERRCASDEELFATAYHKMVHSPALETMLQLEHMYSKTVRAKTEEKNRCIQNLSMKQTEEMNHAVDRLEQDMTESKINELVARHYEAHSLLKVKLTSELDTIKEAQRREYREWLMQMLEQNQATSSLPTPNSPLTPHTPQPAIYSSECARSIDTPILEESFTIHLGSQLKQMHNIRILSANVMELCAVEDNDQSSEPKPQLLQTALALYSSDLSGLVLMTDNKIGSRLTQDFQEICQRTTEFHFPHIDDQLDKISNTAQLYLKSQKENSNRNINSELLQAGDFYITRHSNLAQVHVIFHMVSDDSLRGSDINSRHPVVLGLRNILKTACSNDITSLTIPLLLQYEMTEEMTISWCEKRAELVFKCVKGFMIEMASWGGSELKNLQFMLPQGISSRVFQSLTEMLPRIFKVSNPKILK
;
A
#
# COMPACT_ATOMS: atom_id res chain seq x y z
N MET A 1 -9.09 8.84 59.92
CA MET A 1 -9.45 10.25 59.70
C MET A 1 -9.29 10.51 58.21
N SER A 2 -10.40 10.82 57.55
CA SER A 2 -10.53 11.10 56.12
C SER A 2 -9.50 12.16 55.70
N GLN A 3 -8.47 11.77 54.95
CA GLN A 3 -7.32 12.64 54.60
C GLN A 3 -7.65 13.83 53.69
N ASN A 4 -8.92 14.00 53.27
CA ASN A 4 -9.35 14.94 52.24
C ASN A 4 -10.46 15.90 52.69
N GLU A 5 -10.74 16.00 53.99
CA GLU A 5 -11.73 16.93 54.54
C GLU A 5 -11.08 18.23 55.02
N HIS A 6 -11.49 19.35 54.42
CA HIS A 6 -11.00 20.68 54.76
C HIS A 6 -12.12 21.52 55.36
N LYS A 7 -11.81 22.18 56.47
CA LYS A 7 -12.77 22.99 57.22
C LYS A 7 -12.99 24.34 56.54
N PHE A 8 -14.20 24.57 56.03
CA PHE A 8 -14.65 25.86 55.55
C PHE A 8 -15.29 26.64 56.70
N VAL A 9 -14.86 27.89 56.89
CA VAL A 9 -15.39 28.80 57.91
C VAL A 9 -15.86 30.07 57.23
N TYR A 10 -17.13 30.42 57.43
CA TYR A 10 -17.72 31.65 56.93
C TYR A 10 -18.32 32.44 58.09
N SER A 11 -17.99 33.71 58.23
CA SER A 11 -18.49 34.59 59.29
C SER A 11 -19.23 35.80 58.71
N HIS A 12 -20.41 36.08 59.23
CA HIS A 12 -21.20 37.26 58.87
C HIS A 12 -21.91 37.82 60.10
N GLY A 13 -21.44 38.98 60.59
CA GLY A 13 -21.89 39.57 61.86
C GLY A 13 -21.55 38.66 63.05
N ASP A 14 -22.53 38.41 63.94
CA ASP A 14 -22.37 37.54 65.12
C ASP A 14 -22.57 36.04 64.83
N LYS A 15 -22.76 35.65 63.56
CA LYS A 15 -22.97 34.24 63.16
C LYS A 15 -21.78 33.71 62.36
N SER A 16 -21.27 32.55 62.76
CA SER A 16 -20.29 31.77 61.99
C SER A 16 -20.88 30.43 61.54
N VAL A 17 -20.51 30.00 60.34
CA VAL A 17 -20.81 28.68 59.78
C VAL A 17 -19.51 27.94 59.58
N GLU A 18 -19.44 26.73 60.12
CA GLU A 18 -18.30 25.83 59.95
C GLU A 18 -18.79 24.52 59.34
N VAL A 19 -18.19 24.11 58.21
CA VAL A 19 -18.49 22.83 57.55
C VAL A 19 -17.21 22.20 57.01
N ASP A 20 -17.07 20.89 57.23
CA ASP A 20 -16.01 20.09 56.65
C ASP A 20 -16.40 19.68 55.22
N ILE A 21 -15.54 20.01 54.25
CA ILE A 21 -15.76 19.76 52.82
C ILE A 21 -14.72 18.79 52.31
N LYS A 22 -15.17 17.71 51.67
CA LYS A 22 -14.31 16.75 51.00
C LYS A 22 -13.82 17.30 49.65
N ILE A 23 -12.51 17.24 49.40
CA ILE A 23 -11.87 17.69 48.16
C ILE A 23 -11.25 16.47 47.41
N PRO A 24 -11.42 16.33 46.09
CA PRO A 24 -12.21 17.19 45.19
C PRO A 24 -13.71 17.11 45.48
N PHE A 25 -14.41 18.24 45.33
CA PHE A 25 -15.84 18.32 45.60
C PHE A 25 -16.64 17.82 44.39
N GLU A 26 -17.41 16.75 44.57
CA GLU A 26 -18.16 16.07 43.49
C GLU A 26 -19.58 16.64 43.24
N GLY A 27 -19.98 17.69 43.98
CA GLY A 27 -21.34 18.28 43.91
C GLY A 27 -21.38 19.70 43.33
N SER A 28 -22.59 20.29 43.30
CA SER A 28 -22.77 21.70 42.93
C SER A 28 -22.53 22.61 44.13
N VAL A 29 -21.63 23.60 43.98
CA VAL A 29 -21.35 24.60 45.03
C VAL A 29 -22.62 25.37 45.39
N GLY A 30 -23.48 25.67 44.41
CA GLY A 30 -24.75 26.39 44.65
C GLY A 30 -25.73 25.60 45.52
N GLU A 31 -25.80 24.28 45.37
CA GLU A 31 -26.64 23.43 46.22
C GLU A 31 -26.12 23.41 47.67
N LEU A 32 -24.80 23.34 47.84
CA LEU A 32 -24.16 23.38 49.15
C LEU A 32 -24.40 24.72 49.85
N VAL A 33 -24.28 25.85 49.14
CA VAL A 33 -24.63 27.19 49.66
C VAL A 33 -26.07 27.22 50.16
N HIS A 34 -27.01 26.71 49.37
CA HIS A 34 -28.42 26.71 49.74
C HIS A 34 -28.67 25.88 51.01
N VAL A 35 -28.04 24.71 51.12
CA VAL A 35 -28.08 23.86 52.33
C VAL A 35 -27.50 24.59 53.54
N LEU A 36 -26.40 25.32 53.39
CA LEU A 36 -25.76 26.07 54.48
C LEU A 36 -26.63 27.23 54.98
N ILE A 37 -27.31 27.93 54.07
CA ILE A 37 -28.21 29.04 54.41
C ILE A 37 -29.40 28.53 55.22
N LEU A 38 -30.05 27.46 54.74
CA LEU A 38 -31.21 26.85 55.40
C LEU A 38 -30.85 26.27 56.77
N LYS A 39 -29.71 25.56 56.86
CA LYS A 39 -29.30 24.88 58.10
C LYS A 39 -28.88 25.85 59.21
N ASN A 40 -28.32 27.01 58.86
CA ASN A 40 -27.78 27.98 59.83
C ASN A 40 -28.65 29.24 60.01
N ASN A 41 -29.85 29.29 59.42
CA ASN A 41 -30.74 30.45 59.43
C ASN A 41 -30.01 31.74 59.04
N LEU A 42 -29.26 31.70 57.94
CA LEU A 42 -28.57 32.87 57.40
C LEU A 42 -29.53 33.71 56.55
N PRO A 43 -29.37 35.05 56.53
CA PRO A 43 -30.17 35.90 55.65
C PRO A 43 -29.89 35.62 54.16
N ILE A 44 -30.95 35.64 53.34
CA ILE A 44 -30.88 35.30 51.91
C ILE A 44 -29.94 36.24 51.12
N TYR A 45 -29.78 37.49 51.53
CA TYR A 45 -28.88 38.43 50.86
C TYR A 45 -27.39 38.04 50.97
N VAL A 46 -27.03 37.11 51.86
CA VAL A 46 -25.68 36.61 52.08
C VAL A 46 -25.31 35.51 51.07
N GLU A 47 -26.29 34.98 50.33
CA GLU A 47 -26.11 33.86 49.39
C GLU A 47 -24.99 34.10 48.38
N LYS A 48 -24.94 35.29 47.79
CA LYS A 48 -23.94 35.63 46.78
C LYS A 48 -22.52 35.65 47.36
N ASP A 49 -22.35 36.27 48.52
CA ASP A 49 -21.05 36.36 49.20
C ASP A 49 -20.59 34.99 49.72
N LEU A 50 -21.50 34.20 50.29
CA LEU A 50 -21.21 32.83 50.71
C LEU A 50 -20.84 31.93 49.51
N ALA A 51 -21.52 32.09 48.37
CA ALA A 51 -21.22 31.34 47.16
C ALA A 51 -19.85 31.70 46.58
N GLU A 52 -19.47 32.97 46.57
CA GLU A 52 -18.14 33.42 46.12
C GLU A 52 -17.04 32.85 47.03
N ASN A 53 -17.18 32.97 48.35
CA ASN A 53 -16.22 32.45 49.32
C ASN A 53 -16.10 30.92 49.29
N LEU A 54 -17.22 30.21 49.16
CA LEU A 54 -17.23 28.75 49.08
C LEU A 54 -16.63 28.25 47.77
N SER A 55 -16.95 28.92 46.65
CA SER A 55 -16.37 28.59 45.34
C SER A 55 -14.86 28.81 45.35
N GLN A 56 -14.40 29.92 45.93
CA GLN A 56 -12.98 30.20 46.08
C GLN A 56 -12.28 29.16 46.96
N PHE A 57 -12.87 28.80 48.09
CA PHE A 57 -12.34 27.75 48.97
C PHE A 57 -12.21 26.40 48.27
N VAL A 58 -13.27 25.95 47.58
CA VAL A 58 -13.25 24.68 46.84
C VAL A 58 -12.21 24.73 45.73
N ASN A 59 -12.09 25.84 45.01
CA ASN A 59 -11.11 25.99 43.94
C ASN A 59 -9.67 25.98 44.46
N ASP A 60 -9.36 26.78 45.49
CA ASP A 60 -8.02 26.88 46.06
C ASP A 60 -7.53 25.55 46.62
N TRP A 61 -8.40 24.82 47.33
CA TRP A 61 -8.07 23.50 47.84
C TRP A 61 -8.02 22.43 46.75
N SER A 62 -8.86 22.52 45.71
CA SER A 62 -8.77 21.60 44.57
C SER A 62 -7.48 21.80 43.78
N ILE A 63 -7.07 23.06 43.56
CA ILE A 63 -5.78 23.39 42.93
C ILE A 63 -4.64 22.85 43.80
N LYS A 64 -4.68 23.07 45.10
CA LYS A 64 -3.65 22.58 46.02
C LYS A 64 -3.56 21.05 46.03
N HIS A 65 -4.69 20.36 46.14
CA HIS A 65 -4.76 18.90 46.07
C HIS A 65 -4.21 18.38 44.75
N ASN A 66 -4.60 18.98 43.62
CA ASN A 66 -4.11 18.59 42.29
C ASN A 66 -2.62 18.86 42.12
N ASN A 67 -2.10 19.97 42.64
CA ASN A 67 -0.69 20.30 42.61
C ASN A 67 0.14 19.33 43.47
N GLU A 68 -0.32 19.02 44.68
CA GLU A 68 0.33 18.05 45.58
C GLU A 68 0.32 16.64 44.96
N HIS A 69 -0.81 16.22 44.40
CA HIS A 69 -0.94 14.95 43.70
C HIS A 69 -0.04 14.88 42.46
N THR A 70 -0.03 15.93 41.63
CA THR A 70 0.83 16.01 40.44
C THR A 70 2.31 16.02 40.83
N ALA A 71 2.69 16.77 41.86
CA ALA A 71 4.07 16.79 42.36
C ALA A 71 4.50 15.41 42.88
N SER A 72 3.62 14.69 43.58
CA SER A 72 3.86 13.31 44.01
C SER A 72 4.06 12.38 42.83
N LEU A 73 3.19 12.45 41.82
CA LEU A 73 3.31 11.62 40.61
C LEU A 73 4.60 11.90 39.84
N ILE A 74 5.04 13.16 39.77
CA ILE A 74 6.32 13.53 39.14
C ILE A 74 7.51 13.00 39.94
N ASP A 75 7.45 13.05 41.27
CA ASP A 75 8.51 12.52 42.13
C ASP A 75 8.58 10.98 42.06
N ASP A 76 7.42 10.31 42.05
CA ASP A 76 7.33 8.86 41.89
C ASP A 76 7.81 8.41 40.51
N ALA A 77 7.54 9.18 39.46
CA ALA A 77 8.07 8.94 38.12
C ALA A 77 9.59 9.20 38.02
N ARG A 78 10.14 10.21 38.71
CA ARG A 78 11.59 10.45 38.77
C ARG A 78 12.36 9.37 39.51
N ASN A 79 11.70 8.71 40.45
CA ASN A 79 12.27 7.66 41.29
C ASN A 79 11.97 6.23 40.78
N ASP A 80 11.50 6.08 39.52
CA ASP A 80 11.12 4.80 38.89
C ASP A 80 10.13 3.96 39.72
N LYS A 81 9.30 4.60 40.56
CA LYS A 81 8.25 3.92 41.33
C LYS A 81 6.97 3.72 40.51
N THR A 82 6.78 4.52 39.48
CA THR A 82 5.60 4.47 38.61
C THR A 82 5.87 3.56 37.40
N ASN A 83 5.24 2.40 37.34
CA ASN A 83 5.36 1.50 36.20
C ASN A 83 4.46 1.96 35.04
N ILE A 84 5.04 2.72 34.10
CA ILE A 84 4.34 3.24 32.92
C ILE A 84 3.71 2.12 32.08
N ASP A 85 4.33 0.92 32.05
CA ASP A 85 3.83 -0.23 31.30
C ASP A 85 2.53 -0.79 31.91
N GLU A 86 2.41 -0.81 33.23
CA GLU A 86 1.17 -1.21 33.91
C GLU A 86 0.03 -0.22 33.68
N ILE A 87 0.31 1.08 33.76
CA ILE A 87 -0.66 2.13 33.46
C ILE A 87 -1.13 2.02 32.00
N THR A 88 -0.19 1.81 31.07
CA THR A 88 -0.51 1.63 29.65
C THR A 88 -1.42 0.42 29.44
N LYS A 89 -1.12 -0.72 30.09
CA LYS A 89 -1.96 -1.93 30.04
C LYS A 89 -3.35 -1.70 30.63
N GLU A 90 -3.46 -0.95 31.71
CA GLU A 90 -4.74 -0.63 32.34
C GLU A 90 -5.58 0.30 31.46
N TRP A 91 -4.96 1.31 30.84
CA TRP A 91 -5.60 2.16 29.83
C TRP A 91 -6.03 1.37 28.60
N GLU A 92 -5.19 0.48 28.07
CA GLU A 92 -5.55 -0.40 26.96
C GLU A 92 -6.73 -1.30 27.31
N LYS A 93 -6.80 -1.78 28.55
CA LYS A 93 -7.91 -2.59 29.05
C LYS A 93 -9.19 -1.77 29.12
N LEU A 94 -9.17 -0.60 29.77
CA LEU A 94 -10.34 0.27 29.90
C LEU A 94 -10.85 0.73 28.53
N MET A 95 -9.94 1.14 27.64
CA MET A 95 -10.29 1.53 26.27
C MET A 95 -10.93 0.37 25.51
N ARG A 96 -10.43 -0.86 25.68
CA ARG A 96 -11.01 -2.06 25.05
C ARG A 96 -12.39 -2.38 25.59
N GLU A 97 -12.60 -2.27 26.90
CA GLU A 97 -13.90 -2.49 27.55
C GLU A 97 -14.91 -1.43 27.08
N GLU A 98 -14.52 -0.17 27.06
CA GLU A 98 -15.37 0.95 26.61
C GLU A 98 -15.69 0.86 25.11
N MET A 99 -14.71 0.50 24.27
CA MET A 99 -14.95 0.22 22.85
C MET A 99 -15.86 -0.99 22.63
N ALA A 100 -15.79 -2.02 23.48
CA ALA A 100 -16.66 -3.18 23.37
C ALA A 100 -18.10 -2.88 23.80
N GLU A 101 -18.27 -2.02 24.82
CA GLU A 101 -19.56 -1.65 25.38
C GLU A 101 -20.29 -0.56 24.56
N TYR A 102 -19.56 0.46 24.10
CA TYR A 102 -20.12 1.66 23.46
C TYR A 102 -19.67 1.87 22.00
N GLY A 103 -18.74 1.07 21.49
CA GLY A 103 -18.29 1.18 20.10
C GLY A 103 -19.39 0.85 19.09
N GLU A 104 -19.35 1.49 17.93
CA GLU A 104 -20.21 1.11 16.80
C GLU A 104 -19.96 -0.37 16.46
N ARG A 105 -21.01 -1.20 16.55
CA ARG A 105 -20.99 -2.58 16.08
C ARG A 105 -21.00 -2.60 14.55
N ARG A 106 -19.88 -2.20 13.93
CA ARG A 106 -19.65 -2.47 12.52
C ARG A 106 -19.34 -3.96 12.40
N CYS A 107 -20.27 -4.71 11.84
CA CYS A 107 -19.94 -6.05 11.35
C CYS A 107 -18.80 -5.91 10.34
N ALA A 108 -17.82 -6.80 10.42
CA ALA A 108 -16.74 -6.87 9.43
C ALA A 108 -17.36 -6.94 8.02
N SER A 109 -16.83 -6.14 7.11
CA SER A 109 -17.25 -6.17 5.71
C SER A 109 -16.96 -7.53 5.08
N ASP A 110 -17.64 -7.88 3.98
CA ASP A 110 -17.33 -9.09 3.19
C ASP A 110 -15.84 -9.14 2.79
N GLU A 111 -15.26 -7.98 2.44
CA GLU A 111 -13.85 -7.86 2.09
C GLU A 111 -12.92 -8.21 3.26
N GLU A 112 -13.20 -7.71 4.46
CA GLU A 112 -12.40 -7.99 5.66
C GLU A 112 -12.54 -9.46 6.10
N LEU A 113 -13.75 -10.02 6.01
CA LEU A 113 -14.01 -11.43 6.28
C LEU A 113 -13.23 -12.32 5.31
N PHE A 114 -13.29 -12.03 4.01
CA PHE A 114 -12.56 -12.77 2.99
C PHE A 114 -11.04 -12.64 3.17
N ALA A 115 -10.53 -11.44 3.43
CA ALA A 115 -9.11 -11.21 3.69
C ALA A 115 -8.62 -12.05 4.89
N THR A 116 -9.40 -12.05 5.98
CA THR A 116 -9.10 -12.85 7.17
C THR A 116 -9.15 -14.34 6.88
N ALA A 117 -10.14 -14.80 6.10
CA ALA A 117 -10.27 -16.19 5.71
C ALA A 117 -9.07 -16.63 4.86
N TYR A 118 -8.73 -15.86 3.82
CA TYR A 118 -7.60 -16.14 2.94
C TYR A 118 -6.29 -16.21 3.72
N HIS A 119 -6.01 -15.21 4.58
CA HIS A 119 -4.78 -15.19 5.38
C HIS A 119 -4.66 -16.41 6.31
N LYS A 120 -5.76 -16.90 6.88
CA LYS A 120 -5.74 -18.16 7.66
C LYS A 120 -5.48 -19.37 6.77
N MET A 121 -6.09 -19.42 5.59
CA MET A 121 -5.98 -20.55 4.67
C MET A 121 -4.61 -20.65 4.01
N VAL A 122 -3.97 -19.53 3.66
CA VAL A 122 -2.64 -19.49 3.03
C VAL A 122 -1.54 -20.01 3.96
N HIS A 123 -1.74 -19.94 5.27
CA HIS A 123 -0.84 -20.51 6.28
C HIS A 123 -1.23 -21.93 6.71
N SER A 124 -2.22 -22.53 6.06
CA SER A 124 -2.66 -23.90 6.28
C SER A 124 -2.16 -24.85 5.17
N PRO A 125 -2.31 -26.17 5.32
CA PRO A 125 -2.01 -27.14 4.26
C PRO A 125 -2.83 -26.94 2.96
N ALA A 126 -3.87 -26.11 2.97
CA ALA A 126 -4.67 -25.81 1.78
C ALA A 126 -3.98 -24.90 0.77
N LEU A 127 -2.84 -24.27 1.13
CA LEU A 127 -2.10 -23.35 0.28
C LEU A 127 -1.82 -23.91 -1.12
N GLU A 128 -1.37 -25.15 -1.20
CA GLU A 128 -1.05 -25.79 -2.49
C GLU A 128 -2.30 -25.89 -3.37
N THR A 129 -3.44 -26.30 -2.79
CA THR A 129 -4.72 -26.38 -3.50
C THR A 129 -5.20 -25.00 -3.96
N MET A 130 -5.02 -23.96 -3.14
CA MET A 130 -5.36 -22.58 -3.51
C MET A 130 -4.57 -22.13 -4.75
N LEU A 131 -3.24 -22.31 -4.72
CA LEU A 131 -2.37 -21.94 -5.84
C LEU A 131 -2.65 -22.76 -7.10
N GLN A 132 -2.95 -24.05 -6.97
CA GLN A 132 -3.35 -24.90 -8.10
C GLN A 132 -4.66 -24.42 -8.74
N LEU A 133 -5.64 -24.02 -7.94
CA LEU A 133 -6.92 -23.50 -8.41
C LEU A 133 -6.74 -22.16 -9.14
N GLU A 134 -5.96 -21.23 -8.57
CA GLU A 134 -5.60 -19.96 -9.20
C GLU A 134 -4.86 -20.18 -10.53
N HIS A 135 -3.94 -21.14 -10.58
CA HIS A 135 -3.21 -21.51 -11.79
C HIS A 135 -4.14 -22.05 -12.89
N MET A 136 -5.09 -22.92 -12.53
CA MET A 136 -6.07 -23.45 -13.48
C MET A 136 -6.96 -22.32 -14.05
N TYR A 137 -7.40 -21.40 -13.20
CA TYR A 137 -8.17 -20.24 -13.62
C TYR A 137 -7.37 -19.31 -14.56
N SER A 138 -6.10 -19.06 -14.21
CA SER A 138 -5.14 -18.31 -15.05
C SER A 138 -5.02 -18.92 -16.46
N LYS A 139 -4.86 -20.24 -16.59
CA LYS A 139 -4.78 -20.92 -17.90
C LYS A 139 -6.00 -20.65 -18.78
N THR A 140 -7.19 -20.70 -18.18
CA THR A 140 -8.44 -20.48 -18.91
C THR A 140 -8.55 -19.04 -19.39
N VAL A 141 -8.21 -18.06 -18.53
CA VAL A 141 -8.23 -16.64 -18.88
C VAL A 141 -7.19 -16.29 -19.93
N ARG A 142 -5.98 -16.86 -19.84
CA ARG A 142 -4.92 -16.67 -20.83
C ARG A 142 -5.34 -17.19 -22.20
N ALA A 143 -5.85 -18.42 -22.29
CA ALA A 143 -6.34 -19.00 -23.54
C ALA A 143 -7.45 -18.14 -24.16
N LYS A 144 -8.39 -17.63 -23.34
CA LYS A 144 -9.45 -16.72 -23.81
C LYS A 144 -8.94 -15.35 -24.23
N THR A 145 -7.91 -14.84 -23.56
CA THR A 145 -7.24 -13.59 -23.94
C THR A 145 -6.53 -13.72 -25.27
N GLU A 146 -5.83 -14.84 -25.50
CA GLU A 146 -5.18 -15.16 -26.78
C GLU A 146 -6.20 -15.33 -27.91
N GLU A 147 -7.31 -16.02 -27.65
CA GLU A 147 -8.43 -16.15 -28.60
C GLU A 147 -8.99 -14.78 -28.99
N LYS A 148 -9.25 -13.91 -27.99
CA LYS A 148 -9.68 -12.52 -28.21
C LYS A 148 -8.70 -11.76 -29.10
N ASN A 149 -7.41 -11.78 -28.75
CA ASN A 149 -6.37 -11.05 -29.47
C ASN A 149 -6.28 -11.54 -30.92
N ARG A 150 -6.35 -12.85 -31.15
CA ARG A 150 -6.38 -13.45 -32.49
C ARG A 150 -7.59 -13.01 -33.29
N CYS A 151 -8.79 -12.95 -32.69
CA CYS A 151 -10.00 -12.48 -33.37
C CYS A 151 -9.90 -11.01 -33.78
N ILE A 152 -9.37 -10.15 -32.90
CA ILE A 152 -9.16 -8.73 -33.17
C ILE A 152 -8.13 -8.53 -34.29
N GLN A 153 -7.01 -9.25 -34.24
CA GLN A 153 -5.97 -9.21 -35.28
C GLN A 153 -6.51 -9.66 -36.64
N ASN A 154 -7.27 -10.77 -36.68
CA ASN A 154 -7.88 -11.26 -37.92
C ASN A 154 -8.85 -10.25 -38.55
N LEU A 155 -9.64 -9.54 -37.74
CA LEU A 155 -10.52 -8.48 -38.23
C LEU A 155 -9.70 -7.29 -38.75
N SER A 156 -8.68 -6.86 -38.00
CA SER A 156 -7.79 -5.75 -38.40
C SER A 156 -7.09 -6.03 -39.73
N MET A 157 -6.61 -7.26 -39.95
CA MET A 157 -5.95 -7.67 -41.20
C MET A 157 -6.91 -7.60 -42.39
N LYS A 158 -8.13 -8.14 -42.26
CA LYS A 158 -9.16 -8.05 -43.31
C LYS A 158 -9.53 -6.60 -43.63
N GLN A 159 -9.67 -5.76 -42.61
CA GLN A 159 -9.99 -4.34 -42.77
C GLN A 159 -8.84 -3.58 -43.46
N THR A 160 -7.59 -3.92 -43.13
CA THR A 160 -6.40 -3.34 -43.79
C THR A 160 -6.36 -3.73 -45.28
N GLU A 161 -6.62 -4.99 -45.63
CA GLU A 161 -6.69 -5.45 -47.02
C GLU A 161 -7.82 -4.73 -47.80
N GLU A 162 -9.01 -4.62 -47.21
CA GLU A 162 -10.14 -3.93 -47.81
C GLU A 162 -9.85 -2.43 -48.01
N MET A 163 -9.18 -1.80 -47.05
CA MET A 163 -8.76 -0.39 -47.14
C MET A 163 -7.74 -0.19 -48.27
N ASN A 164 -6.72 -1.04 -48.37
CA ASN A 164 -5.72 -0.97 -49.43
C ASN A 164 -6.38 -1.10 -50.81
N HIS A 165 -7.31 -2.04 -50.98
CA HIS A 165 -8.07 -2.18 -52.22
C HIS A 165 -8.98 -0.96 -52.52
N ALA A 166 -9.55 -0.33 -51.49
CA ALA A 166 -10.36 0.87 -51.66
C ALA A 166 -9.49 2.08 -52.07
N VAL A 167 -8.26 2.17 -51.54
CA VAL A 167 -7.28 3.21 -51.88
C VAL A 167 -6.71 3.02 -53.28
N ASP A 168 -6.42 1.80 -53.70
CA ASP A 168 -5.95 1.52 -55.07
C ASP A 168 -6.99 1.89 -56.14
N ARG A 169 -8.27 2.00 -55.76
CA ARG A 169 -9.39 2.33 -56.65
C ARG A 169 -9.84 3.79 -56.59
N LEU A 170 -9.13 4.65 -55.86
CA LEU A 170 -9.46 6.08 -55.67
C LEU A 170 -9.49 6.87 -56.99
N GLU A 171 -8.85 6.37 -58.04
CA GLU A 171 -8.80 7.02 -59.35
C GLU A 171 -9.83 6.45 -60.37
N GLN A 172 -10.61 5.43 -59.99
CA GLN A 172 -11.56 4.75 -60.89
C GLN A 172 -13.02 4.91 -60.44
N ASP A 173 -13.43 4.20 -59.37
CA ASP A 173 -14.84 4.05 -58.96
C ASP A 173 -15.11 4.44 -57.49
N MET A 174 -14.05 4.67 -56.71
CA MET A 174 -14.12 4.97 -55.29
C MET A 174 -13.87 6.44 -55.03
N THR A 175 -14.87 7.10 -54.45
CA THR A 175 -14.78 8.49 -53.99
C THR A 175 -14.35 8.53 -52.52
N GLU A 176 -13.67 9.61 -52.11
CA GLU A 176 -13.28 9.84 -50.71
C GLU A 176 -14.44 9.67 -49.71
N SER A 177 -15.66 10.08 -50.08
CA SER A 177 -16.86 9.90 -49.26
C SER A 177 -17.17 8.43 -48.95
N LYS A 178 -16.95 7.51 -49.91
CA LYS A 178 -17.19 6.07 -49.71
C LYS A 178 -16.09 5.44 -48.85
N ILE A 179 -14.88 5.99 -48.93
CA ILE A 179 -13.76 5.55 -48.08
C ILE A 179 -14.01 5.97 -46.63
N ASN A 180 -14.50 7.20 -46.41
CA ASN A 180 -14.90 7.63 -45.07
C ASN A 180 -16.04 6.77 -44.50
N GLU A 181 -17.04 6.39 -45.32
CA GLU A 181 -18.09 5.46 -44.90
C GLU A 181 -17.53 4.06 -44.57
N LEU A 182 -16.56 3.58 -45.36
CA LEU A 182 -15.86 2.32 -45.10
C LEU A 182 -15.09 2.36 -43.78
N VAL A 183 -14.35 3.44 -43.51
CA VAL A 183 -13.63 3.66 -42.24
C VAL A 183 -14.61 3.65 -41.06
N ALA A 184 -15.75 4.34 -41.18
CA ALA A 184 -16.77 4.36 -40.14
C ALA A 184 -17.30 2.95 -39.85
N ARG A 185 -17.62 2.18 -40.90
CA ARG A 185 -18.07 0.78 -40.78
C ARG A 185 -17.00 -0.12 -40.15
N HIS A 186 -15.74 0.06 -40.53
CA HIS A 186 -14.61 -0.68 -39.94
C HIS A 186 -14.47 -0.37 -38.46
N TYR A 187 -14.56 0.90 -38.08
CA TYR A 187 -14.49 1.34 -36.69
C TYR A 187 -15.64 0.76 -35.85
N GLU A 188 -16.87 0.83 -36.33
CA GLU A 188 -18.05 0.26 -35.66
C GLU A 188 -17.92 -1.25 -35.47
N ALA A 189 -17.55 -1.98 -36.52
CA ALA A 189 -17.36 -3.43 -36.45
C ALA A 189 -16.24 -3.83 -35.49
N HIS A 190 -15.13 -3.08 -35.50
CA HIS A 190 -14.00 -3.32 -34.62
C HIS A 190 -14.36 -3.04 -33.15
N SER A 191 -15.06 -1.94 -32.90
CA SER A 191 -15.54 -1.55 -31.57
C SER A 191 -16.51 -2.58 -31.01
N LEU A 192 -17.52 -3.00 -31.79
CA LEU A 192 -18.50 -4.01 -31.39
C LEU A 192 -17.83 -5.34 -31.03
N LEU A 193 -16.90 -5.82 -31.87
CA LEU A 193 -16.19 -7.06 -31.62
C LEU A 193 -15.35 -6.97 -30.34
N LYS A 194 -14.63 -5.87 -30.15
CA LYS A 194 -13.83 -5.63 -28.93
C LYS A 194 -14.70 -5.65 -27.68
N VAL A 195 -15.81 -4.90 -27.68
CA VAL A 195 -16.74 -4.85 -26.54
C VAL A 195 -17.30 -6.24 -26.22
N LYS A 196 -17.74 -6.98 -27.25
CA LYS A 196 -18.26 -8.34 -27.08
C LYS A 196 -17.23 -9.27 -26.43
N LEU A 197 -16.02 -9.34 -26.99
CA LEU A 197 -14.99 -10.26 -26.50
C LEU A 197 -14.45 -9.87 -25.12
N THR A 198 -14.38 -8.57 -24.82
CA THR A 198 -14.04 -8.09 -23.47
C THR A 198 -15.13 -8.49 -22.48
N SER A 199 -16.41 -8.28 -22.79
CA SER A 199 -17.52 -8.67 -21.92
C SER A 199 -17.59 -10.18 -21.65
N GLU A 200 -17.31 -11.02 -22.66
CA GLU A 200 -17.20 -12.47 -22.48
C GLU A 200 -16.05 -12.84 -21.53
N LEU A 201 -14.90 -12.18 -21.66
CA LEU A 201 -13.75 -12.38 -20.78
C LEU A 201 -14.06 -11.95 -19.33
N ASP A 202 -14.67 -10.79 -19.15
CA ASP A 202 -15.03 -10.25 -17.83
C ASP A 202 -16.05 -11.17 -17.12
N THR A 203 -17.01 -11.71 -17.86
CA THR A 203 -17.98 -12.68 -17.34
C THR A 203 -17.29 -13.93 -16.79
N ILE A 204 -16.25 -14.43 -17.47
CA ILE A 204 -15.47 -15.57 -17.01
C ILE A 204 -14.70 -15.22 -15.74
N LYS A 205 -14.02 -14.06 -15.71
CA LYS A 205 -13.25 -13.62 -14.55
C LYS A 205 -14.11 -13.44 -13.30
N GLU A 206 -15.28 -12.82 -13.46
CA GLU A 206 -16.20 -12.61 -12.33
C GLU A 206 -16.78 -13.94 -11.82
N ALA A 207 -17.09 -14.88 -12.71
CA ALA A 207 -17.50 -16.23 -12.32
C ALA A 207 -16.41 -16.93 -11.51
N GLN A 208 -15.15 -16.92 -11.99
CA GLN A 208 -14.00 -17.50 -11.29
C GLN A 208 -13.77 -16.82 -9.94
N ARG A 209 -13.87 -15.50 -9.87
CA ARG A 209 -13.76 -14.72 -8.63
C ARG A 209 -14.77 -15.19 -7.59
N ARG A 210 -16.04 -15.27 -7.97
CA ARG A 210 -17.12 -15.72 -7.08
C ARG A 210 -16.92 -17.16 -6.62
N GLU A 211 -16.66 -18.07 -7.54
CA GLU A 211 -16.43 -19.49 -7.24
C GLU A 211 -15.26 -19.68 -6.27
N TYR A 212 -14.14 -18.97 -6.49
CA TYR A 212 -12.98 -19.01 -5.62
C TYR A 212 -13.30 -18.52 -4.19
N ARG A 213 -14.01 -17.40 -4.07
CA ARG A 213 -14.39 -16.84 -2.76
C ARG A 213 -15.34 -17.76 -2.02
N GLU A 214 -16.35 -18.30 -2.69
CA GLU A 214 -17.30 -19.26 -2.11
C GLU A 214 -16.61 -20.54 -1.64
N TRP A 215 -15.73 -21.11 -2.47
CA TRP A 215 -14.95 -22.28 -2.14
C TRP A 215 -14.05 -22.06 -0.91
N LEU A 216 -13.35 -20.92 -0.84
CA LEU A 216 -12.45 -20.61 0.26
C LEU A 216 -13.20 -20.47 1.59
N MET A 217 -14.35 -19.79 1.58
CA MET A 217 -15.20 -19.65 2.76
C MET A 217 -15.74 -21.00 3.24
N GLN A 218 -16.23 -21.85 2.35
CA GLN A 218 -16.70 -23.20 2.69
C GLN A 218 -15.58 -24.07 3.27
N MET A 219 -14.39 -23.99 2.69
CA MET A 219 -13.23 -24.74 3.17
C MET A 219 -12.79 -24.27 4.58
N LEU A 220 -12.84 -22.96 4.85
CA LEU A 220 -12.55 -22.40 6.17
C LEU A 220 -13.57 -22.88 7.22
N GLU A 221 -14.86 -22.89 6.89
CA GLU A 221 -15.91 -23.40 7.77
C GLU A 221 -15.69 -24.88 8.11
N GLN A 222 -15.35 -25.70 7.11
CA GLN A 222 -15.00 -27.11 7.32
C GLN A 222 -13.78 -27.25 8.23
N ASN A 223 -12.71 -26.50 7.98
CA ASN A 223 -11.50 -26.52 8.83
C ASN A 223 -11.76 -26.10 10.28
N GLN A 224 -12.68 -25.18 10.52
CA GLN A 224 -13.06 -24.79 11.88
C GLN A 224 -13.94 -25.84 12.57
N ALA A 225 -14.79 -26.54 11.82
CA ALA A 225 -15.66 -27.59 12.34
C ALA A 225 -14.91 -28.89 12.68
N THR A 226 -13.88 -29.24 11.89
CA THR A 226 -13.02 -30.40 12.14
C THR A 226 -11.65 -29.94 12.62
N SER A 227 -11.40 -29.96 13.93
CA SER A 227 -10.12 -29.52 14.55
C SER A 227 -8.87 -30.35 14.15
N SER A 228 -8.97 -31.22 13.15
CA SER A 228 -7.89 -31.92 12.45
C SER A 228 -8.40 -32.36 11.07
N LEU A 229 -7.59 -32.14 10.03
CA LEU A 229 -7.94 -32.39 8.62
C LEU A 229 -8.36 -33.84 8.35
N PRO A 230 -9.34 -34.05 7.45
CA PRO A 230 -9.19 -34.92 6.30
C PRO A 230 -8.80 -34.06 5.09
N THR A 231 -7.73 -34.44 4.39
CA THR A 231 -7.47 -33.97 3.02
C THR A 231 -8.72 -34.22 2.16
N PRO A 232 -9.24 -33.22 1.43
CA PRO A 232 -10.33 -33.48 0.50
C PRO A 232 -9.82 -34.44 -0.58
N ASN A 233 -10.61 -35.46 -0.89
CA ASN A 233 -10.40 -36.30 -2.06
C ASN A 233 -10.47 -35.40 -3.31
N SER A 234 -9.31 -34.97 -3.80
CA SER A 234 -9.18 -34.45 -5.15
C SER A 234 -9.65 -35.54 -6.11
N PRO A 235 -10.62 -35.27 -7.02
CA PRO A 235 -10.86 -36.17 -8.12
C PRO A 235 -9.67 -36.02 -9.06
N LEU A 236 -8.61 -36.82 -8.85
CA LEU A 236 -7.69 -37.38 -9.83
C LEU A 236 -6.48 -38.00 -9.12
N THR A 237 -6.17 -39.22 -9.56
CA THR A 237 -5.18 -40.19 -9.06
C THR A 237 -3.84 -39.63 -8.57
N PRO A 238 -3.29 -40.13 -7.44
CA PRO A 238 -1.98 -39.72 -6.94
C PRO A 238 -0.84 -40.43 -7.69
N HIS A 239 0.08 -39.67 -8.27
CA HIS A 239 1.42 -40.15 -8.61
C HIS A 239 2.37 -39.87 -7.44
N THR A 240 3.12 -40.89 -7.04
CA THR A 240 4.13 -40.87 -5.96
C THR A 240 5.20 -39.79 -6.19
N PRO A 241 5.53 -38.95 -5.18
CA PRO A 241 6.61 -37.98 -5.29
C PRO A 241 7.98 -38.69 -5.19
N GLN A 242 8.82 -38.51 -6.21
CA GLN A 242 10.25 -38.79 -6.11
C GLN A 242 10.97 -37.62 -5.42
N PRO A 243 12.06 -37.87 -4.69
CA PRO A 243 12.79 -36.82 -3.98
C PRO A 243 13.41 -35.82 -4.95
N ALA A 244 12.99 -34.55 -4.83
CA ALA A 244 13.54 -33.43 -5.60
C ALA A 244 14.99 -33.14 -5.16
N ILE A 245 15.92 -33.31 -6.10
CA ILE A 245 17.25 -32.73 -6.00
C ILE A 245 17.09 -31.25 -6.37
N TYR A 246 17.30 -30.37 -5.40
CA TYR A 246 17.36 -28.92 -5.62
C TYR A 246 18.59 -28.58 -6.45
N SER A 247 18.46 -28.59 -7.78
CA SER A 247 19.41 -27.95 -8.69
C SER A 247 18.88 -26.56 -9.03
N SER A 248 19.60 -25.53 -8.55
CA SER A 248 19.42 -24.12 -8.83
C SER A 248 19.84 -23.76 -10.27
N GLU A 249 19.21 -24.34 -11.28
CA GLU A 249 19.43 -23.95 -12.67
C GLU A 249 18.09 -24.00 -13.43
N CYS A 250 17.31 -22.92 -13.33
CA CYS A 250 16.22 -22.67 -14.25
C CYS A 250 16.83 -22.22 -15.58
N ALA A 251 17.15 -23.18 -16.45
CA ALA A 251 17.56 -22.93 -17.82
C ALA A 251 16.40 -22.31 -18.61
N ARG A 252 16.33 -20.98 -18.66
CA ARG A 252 15.54 -20.27 -19.67
C ARG A 252 16.39 -20.14 -20.93
N SER A 253 15.82 -20.51 -22.07
CA SER A 253 16.39 -20.32 -23.39
C SER A 253 16.28 -18.86 -23.83
N ILE A 254 17.13 -17.97 -23.30
CA ILE A 254 17.50 -16.68 -23.91
C ILE A 254 18.98 -16.42 -23.57
N ASP A 255 19.83 -16.33 -24.61
CA ASP A 255 21.30 -16.18 -24.58
C ASP A 255 21.85 -14.86 -23.98
N THR A 256 21.09 -14.16 -23.14
CA THR A 256 21.56 -12.93 -22.47
C THR A 256 21.86 -13.20 -21.00
N PRO A 257 23.11 -13.01 -20.53
CA PRO A 257 23.42 -13.15 -19.11
C PRO A 257 22.58 -12.16 -18.30
N ILE A 258 21.85 -12.68 -17.31
CA ILE A 258 21.10 -11.85 -16.36
C ILE A 258 22.13 -11.07 -15.55
N LEU A 259 22.16 -9.75 -15.72
CA LEU A 259 23.03 -8.87 -14.95
C LEU A 259 22.34 -8.61 -13.60
N GLU A 260 22.86 -9.24 -12.56
CA GLU A 260 22.31 -9.18 -11.21
C GLU A 260 23.43 -9.17 -10.17
N GLU A 261 23.31 -8.29 -9.18
CA GLU A 261 24.16 -8.29 -7.99
C GLU A 261 23.34 -7.94 -6.74
N SER A 262 23.69 -8.56 -5.60
CA SER A 262 22.99 -8.38 -4.32
C SER A 262 23.96 -7.98 -3.21
N PHE A 263 23.48 -7.11 -2.32
CA PHE A 263 24.24 -6.50 -1.24
C PHE A 263 23.43 -6.55 0.05
N THR A 264 24.12 -6.85 1.15
CA THR A 264 23.55 -6.66 2.49
C THR A 264 24.23 -5.46 3.14
N ILE A 265 23.43 -4.44 3.45
CA ILE A 265 23.90 -3.19 4.06
C ILE A 265 23.39 -3.08 5.49
N HIS A 266 24.10 -2.31 6.30
CA HIS A 266 23.67 -2.00 7.66
C HIS A 266 23.57 -0.48 7.83
N LEU A 267 22.39 0.01 8.19
CA LEU A 267 22.12 1.43 8.41
C LEU A 267 21.73 1.70 9.87
N GLY A 268 22.07 2.88 10.37
CA GLY A 268 21.85 3.28 11.77
C GLY A 268 23.15 3.51 12.55
N SER A 269 23.14 4.49 13.45
CA SER A 269 24.28 4.87 14.29
C SER A 269 24.36 4.06 15.58
N GLN A 270 23.21 3.66 16.15
CA GLN A 270 23.11 2.90 17.41
C GLN A 270 22.58 1.48 17.17
N LEU A 271 21.33 1.35 16.69
CA LEU A 271 20.76 0.08 16.25
C LEU A 271 21.00 -0.08 14.74
N LYS A 272 21.88 -1.01 14.35
CA LYS A 272 22.17 -1.27 12.95
C LYS A 272 21.10 -2.18 12.35
N GLN A 273 20.22 -1.61 11.53
CA GLN A 273 19.22 -2.34 10.76
C GLN A 273 19.86 -2.95 9.51
N MET A 274 19.50 -4.19 9.20
CA MET A 274 19.98 -4.91 8.02
C MET A 274 18.99 -4.71 6.88
N HIS A 275 19.49 -4.32 5.71
CA HIS A 275 18.70 -4.21 4.49
C HIS A 275 19.36 -4.98 3.36
N ASN A 276 18.53 -5.62 2.53
CA ASN A 276 18.99 -6.28 1.31
C ASN A 276 18.74 -5.36 0.13
N ILE A 277 19.80 -5.08 -0.63
CA ILE A 277 19.72 -4.31 -1.86
C ILE A 277 20.10 -5.22 -3.02
N ARG A 278 19.24 -5.29 -4.05
CA ARG A 278 19.49 -6.02 -5.30
C ARG A 278 19.52 -5.04 -6.46
N ILE A 279 20.50 -5.15 -7.35
CA ILE A 279 20.54 -4.45 -8.64
C ILE A 279 20.34 -5.49 -9.74
N LEU A 280 19.39 -5.25 -10.64
CA LEU A 280 18.94 -6.20 -11.67
C LEU A 280 18.71 -5.48 -12.99
N SER A 281 19.22 -6.01 -14.10
CA SER A 281 18.81 -5.65 -15.45
C SER A 281 17.73 -6.62 -15.94
N ALA A 282 16.49 -6.15 -16.07
CA ALA A 282 15.37 -6.99 -16.50
C ALA A 282 14.23 -6.15 -17.11
N ASN A 283 13.28 -6.83 -17.74
CA ASN A 283 12.02 -6.22 -18.14
C ASN A 283 11.05 -6.17 -16.95
N VAL A 284 10.56 -4.97 -16.62
CA VAL A 284 9.59 -4.77 -15.52
C VAL A 284 8.28 -5.54 -15.72
N MET A 285 7.87 -5.72 -16.97
CA MET A 285 6.65 -6.43 -17.32
C MET A 285 6.76 -7.92 -17.01
N GLU A 286 7.94 -8.51 -17.24
CA GLU A 286 8.22 -9.91 -16.92
C GLU A 286 8.22 -10.18 -15.42
N LEU A 287 8.63 -9.19 -14.60
CA LEU A 287 8.53 -9.27 -13.13
C LEU A 287 7.07 -9.38 -12.67
N CYS A 288 6.15 -8.72 -13.39
CA CYS A 288 4.72 -8.69 -13.07
C CYS A 288 3.98 -9.92 -13.62
N ALA A 289 4.41 -10.46 -14.76
CA ALA A 289 3.70 -11.51 -15.46
C ALA A 289 3.78 -12.89 -14.77
N VAL A 290 2.62 -13.54 -14.63
CA VAL A 290 2.53 -14.94 -14.23
C VAL A 290 2.65 -15.82 -15.48
N GLU A 291 3.87 -16.27 -15.79
CA GLU A 291 4.07 -17.20 -16.90
C GLU A 291 4.01 -18.67 -16.44
N ASP A 292 3.52 -19.53 -17.34
CA ASP A 292 3.50 -20.97 -17.15
C ASP A 292 4.86 -21.53 -17.53
N ASN A 293 5.38 -22.45 -16.74
CA ASN A 293 6.48 -23.29 -17.19
C ASN A 293 5.86 -24.55 -17.79
N ASP A 294 5.95 -24.71 -19.12
CA ASP A 294 5.31 -25.82 -19.85
C ASP A 294 5.74 -27.21 -19.34
N GLN A 295 6.82 -27.29 -18.56
CA GLN A 295 7.38 -28.54 -18.04
C GLN A 295 7.03 -28.86 -16.58
N SER A 296 6.48 -27.92 -15.80
CA SER A 296 6.16 -28.15 -14.39
C SER A 296 4.75 -27.66 -14.06
N SER A 297 3.90 -28.56 -13.54
CA SER A 297 2.57 -28.20 -13.03
C SER A 297 2.62 -27.46 -11.69
N GLU A 298 3.82 -27.18 -11.17
CA GLU A 298 4.02 -26.55 -9.86
C GLU A 298 3.98 -25.02 -9.95
N PRO A 299 3.35 -24.35 -8.97
CA PRO A 299 3.31 -22.89 -8.88
C PRO A 299 4.73 -22.34 -8.66
N LYS A 300 5.05 -21.22 -9.32
CA LYS A 300 6.37 -20.57 -9.20
C LYS A 300 6.63 -20.14 -7.74
N PRO A 301 7.87 -20.28 -7.22
CA PRO A 301 8.23 -19.84 -5.86
C PRO A 301 7.89 -18.38 -5.57
N GLN A 302 7.98 -17.51 -6.59
CA GLN A 302 7.63 -16.10 -6.47
C GLN A 302 6.13 -15.89 -6.17
N LEU A 303 5.27 -16.65 -6.84
CA LEU A 303 3.81 -16.57 -6.64
C LEU A 303 3.45 -17.06 -5.24
N LEU A 304 4.09 -18.13 -4.78
CA LEU A 304 3.95 -18.63 -3.41
C LEU A 304 4.31 -17.55 -2.37
N GLN A 305 5.44 -16.85 -2.57
CA GLN A 305 5.86 -15.79 -1.67
C GLN A 305 4.87 -14.61 -1.65
N THR A 306 4.38 -14.20 -2.81
CA THR A 306 3.37 -13.14 -2.95
C THR A 306 2.06 -13.55 -2.28
N ALA A 307 1.59 -14.79 -2.51
CA ALA A 307 0.38 -15.29 -1.87
C ALA A 307 0.48 -15.29 -0.33
N LEU A 308 1.61 -15.76 0.22
CA LEU A 308 1.86 -15.79 1.67
C LEU A 308 1.96 -14.38 2.29
N ALA A 309 2.45 -13.40 1.54
CA ALA A 309 2.58 -12.03 1.98
C ALA A 309 1.27 -11.23 1.90
N LEU A 310 0.31 -11.66 1.07
CA LEU A 310 -0.97 -10.98 0.92
C LEU A 310 -1.74 -10.94 2.25
N TYR A 311 -2.20 -9.74 2.63
CA TYR A 311 -2.80 -9.41 3.93
C TYR A 311 -1.87 -9.57 5.16
N SER A 312 -0.57 -9.69 4.95
CA SER A 312 0.45 -9.61 6.00
C SER A 312 1.06 -8.20 6.08
N SER A 313 2.01 -8.02 7.01
CA SER A 313 2.81 -6.80 7.15
C SER A 313 4.12 -6.84 6.33
N ASP A 314 4.18 -7.65 5.26
CA ASP A 314 5.38 -7.87 4.44
C ASP A 314 5.10 -7.71 2.94
N LEU A 315 4.40 -6.64 2.57
CA LEU A 315 3.95 -6.41 1.20
C LEU A 315 5.09 -5.98 0.26
N SER A 316 4.90 -6.25 -1.02
CA SER A 316 5.83 -5.92 -2.11
C SER A 316 5.26 -4.84 -3.03
N GLY A 317 6.05 -3.80 -3.29
CA GLY A 317 5.69 -2.69 -4.17
C GLY A 317 6.62 -2.52 -5.38
N LEU A 318 6.13 -1.86 -6.41
CA LEU A 318 6.88 -1.49 -7.63
C LEU A 318 6.55 -0.06 -8.04
N VAL A 319 7.56 0.71 -8.42
CA VAL A 319 7.42 2.07 -8.95
C VAL A 319 7.39 2.05 -10.47
N LEU A 320 6.21 2.09 -11.07
CA LEU A 320 6.05 2.13 -12.54
C LEU A 320 6.02 3.58 -13.03
N MET A 321 6.80 3.90 -14.07
CA MET A 321 6.79 5.24 -14.69
C MET A 321 5.56 5.39 -15.59
N THR A 322 4.83 6.50 -15.47
CA THR A 322 3.65 6.81 -16.29
C THR A 322 3.65 8.27 -16.75
N ASP A 323 2.72 8.65 -17.63
CA ASP A 323 2.51 10.03 -18.05
C ASP A 323 1.49 10.76 -17.14
N ASN A 324 1.13 11.98 -17.53
CA ASN A 324 0.19 12.82 -16.80
C ASN A 324 -1.29 12.39 -16.94
N LYS A 325 -1.60 11.37 -17.75
CA LYS A 325 -2.94 10.85 -17.98
C LYS A 325 -3.08 9.46 -17.37
N ILE A 326 -4.01 9.34 -16.42
CA ILE A 326 -4.32 8.05 -15.80
C ILE A 326 -4.82 7.07 -16.88
N GLY A 327 -4.28 5.86 -16.88
CA GLY A 327 -4.62 4.82 -17.87
C GLY A 327 -4.05 5.06 -19.27
N SER A 328 -2.97 5.84 -19.39
CA SER A 328 -2.33 6.12 -20.68
C SER A 328 -1.68 4.90 -21.33
N ARG A 329 -1.31 5.09 -22.60
CA ARG A 329 -0.63 4.09 -23.44
C ARG A 329 0.66 3.56 -22.83
N LEU A 330 1.40 4.37 -22.06
CA LEU A 330 2.63 3.91 -21.38
C LEU A 330 2.38 2.78 -20.37
N THR A 331 1.14 2.65 -19.89
CA THR A 331 0.73 1.58 -18.97
C THR A 331 -0.08 0.49 -19.67
N GLN A 332 -0.24 0.53 -20.99
CA GLN A 332 -1.09 -0.42 -21.71
C GLN A 332 -0.57 -1.85 -21.56
N ASP A 333 0.74 -2.07 -21.75
CA ASP A 333 1.36 -3.39 -21.60
C ASP A 333 1.15 -3.94 -20.18
N PHE A 334 1.24 -3.07 -19.17
CA PHE A 334 0.96 -3.41 -17.79
C PHE A 334 -0.50 -3.80 -17.56
N GLN A 335 -1.45 -3.01 -18.11
CA GLN A 335 -2.88 -3.34 -18.05
C GLN A 335 -3.15 -4.68 -18.73
N GLU A 336 -2.54 -4.94 -19.89
CA GLU A 336 -2.66 -6.23 -20.59
C GLU A 336 -2.16 -7.40 -19.74
N ILE A 337 -1.07 -7.23 -18.98
CA ILE A 337 -0.56 -8.25 -18.04
C ILE A 337 -1.55 -8.50 -16.91
N CYS A 338 -2.08 -7.45 -16.30
CA CYS A 338 -3.12 -7.57 -15.26
C CYS A 338 -4.36 -8.31 -15.79
N GLN A 339 -4.64 -8.17 -17.09
CA GLN A 339 -5.79 -8.79 -17.73
C GLN A 339 -5.54 -10.25 -18.14
N ARG A 340 -4.33 -10.80 -18.00
CA ARG A 340 -4.04 -12.22 -18.32
C ARG A 340 -4.53 -13.19 -17.26
N THR A 341 -4.75 -12.72 -16.03
CA THR A 341 -5.18 -13.54 -14.89
C THR A 341 -6.43 -12.93 -14.25
N THR A 342 -7.12 -13.72 -13.42
CA THR A 342 -8.26 -13.24 -12.64
C THR A 342 -7.77 -12.58 -11.36
N GLU A 343 -8.35 -11.44 -11.01
CA GLU A 343 -8.11 -10.73 -9.76
C GLU A 343 -9.18 -11.15 -8.74
N PHE A 344 -8.78 -11.86 -7.68
CA PHE A 344 -9.69 -12.47 -6.70
C PHE A 344 -9.95 -11.58 -5.47
N HIS A 345 -9.09 -10.59 -5.23
CA HIS A 345 -9.00 -9.85 -3.97
C HIS A 345 -9.41 -8.39 -4.12
N PHE A 346 -9.00 -7.73 -5.20
CA PHE A 346 -9.19 -6.29 -5.42
C PHE A 346 -10.12 -6.03 -6.62
N PRO A 347 -10.64 -4.82 -6.84
CA PRO A 347 -11.33 -4.50 -8.09
C PRO A 347 -10.41 -4.67 -9.30
N HIS A 348 -10.96 -4.91 -10.49
CA HIS A 348 -10.14 -5.04 -11.70
C HIS A 348 -9.38 -3.74 -12.00
N ILE A 349 -8.29 -3.84 -12.77
CA ILE A 349 -7.43 -2.69 -13.07
C ILE A 349 -8.22 -1.53 -13.68
N ASP A 350 -9.17 -1.82 -14.58
CA ASP A 350 -9.98 -0.79 -15.24
C ASP A 350 -10.87 -0.05 -14.22
N ASP A 351 -11.55 -0.78 -13.31
CA ASP A 351 -12.35 -0.19 -12.24
C ASP A 351 -11.51 0.66 -11.27
N GLN A 352 -10.28 0.21 -10.97
CA GLN A 352 -9.35 0.95 -10.13
C GLN A 352 -8.95 2.26 -10.83
N LEU A 353 -8.58 2.21 -12.12
CA LEU A 353 -8.18 3.38 -12.89
C LEU A 353 -9.33 4.39 -13.04
N ASP A 354 -10.56 3.94 -13.28
CA ASP A 354 -11.73 4.80 -13.35
C ASP A 354 -12.01 5.50 -12.02
N LYS A 355 -11.95 4.77 -10.90
CA LYS A 355 -12.10 5.34 -9.56
C LYS A 355 -11.01 6.36 -9.24
N ILE A 356 -9.76 6.05 -9.59
CA ILE A 356 -8.61 6.94 -9.40
C ILE A 356 -8.77 8.20 -10.26
N SER A 357 -9.16 8.06 -11.52
CA SER A 357 -9.40 9.17 -12.44
C SER A 357 -10.47 10.12 -11.90
N ASN A 358 -11.62 9.58 -11.46
CA ASN A 358 -12.69 10.37 -10.85
C ASN A 358 -12.21 11.11 -9.58
N THR A 359 -11.46 10.42 -8.73
CA THR A 359 -10.92 10.99 -7.49
C THR A 359 -9.89 12.10 -7.77
N ALA A 360 -8.99 11.87 -8.72
CA ALA A 360 -7.98 12.84 -9.14
C ALA A 360 -8.64 14.09 -9.73
N GLN A 361 -9.68 13.93 -10.56
CA GLN A 361 -10.43 15.07 -11.11
C GLN A 361 -11.11 15.91 -10.02
N LEU A 362 -11.72 15.27 -9.01
CA LEU A 362 -12.31 15.99 -7.88
C LEU A 362 -11.26 16.76 -7.07
N TYR A 363 -10.12 16.13 -6.80
CA TYR A 363 -9.00 16.76 -6.11
C TYR A 363 -8.41 17.95 -6.89
N LEU A 364 -8.24 17.79 -8.20
CA LEU A 364 -7.72 18.86 -9.07
C LEU A 364 -8.72 20.02 -9.17
N LYS A 365 -10.03 19.75 -9.17
CA LYS A 365 -11.07 20.79 -9.14
C LYS A 365 -11.06 21.57 -7.82
N SER A 366 -10.98 20.90 -6.67
CA SER A 366 -10.94 21.60 -5.37
C SER A 366 -9.66 22.42 -5.15
N GLN A 367 -8.53 21.97 -5.71
CA GLN A 367 -7.26 22.70 -5.68
C GLN A 367 -7.32 24.03 -6.49
N LYS A 368 -8.11 24.09 -7.57
CA LYS A 368 -8.31 25.33 -8.35
C LYS A 368 -9.00 26.43 -7.54
N GLU A 369 -9.83 26.07 -6.57
CA GLU A 369 -10.52 27.04 -5.70
C GLU A 369 -9.59 27.63 -4.63
N ASN A 370 -8.57 26.88 -4.22
CA ASN A 370 -7.69 27.23 -3.09
C ASN A 370 -6.29 27.75 -3.47
N SER A 371 -5.89 27.70 -4.75
CA SER A 371 -4.52 28.07 -5.16
C SER A 371 -4.43 28.66 -6.56
N ASN A 372 -3.49 29.61 -6.74
CA ASN A 372 -3.02 30.13 -8.04
C ASN A 372 -2.21 29.06 -8.82
N ARG A 373 -2.71 27.82 -8.91
CA ARG A 373 -2.18 26.85 -9.87
C ARG A 373 -2.44 27.39 -11.28
N ASN A 374 -1.48 27.18 -12.19
CA ASN A 374 -1.65 27.53 -13.60
C ASN A 374 -3.02 27.03 -14.10
N ILE A 375 -3.80 27.96 -14.63
CA ILE A 375 -5.25 27.88 -14.93
C ILE A 375 -5.65 26.70 -15.85
N ASN A 376 -4.68 25.97 -16.42
CA ASN A 376 -4.88 25.05 -17.55
C ASN A 376 -4.54 23.56 -17.33
N SER A 377 -4.06 23.09 -16.16
CA SER A 377 -3.76 21.65 -16.01
C SER A 377 -4.89 20.89 -15.31
N GLU A 378 -5.71 20.19 -16.10
CA GLU A 378 -6.60 19.12 -15.61
C GLU A 378 -5.87 17.79 -15.41
N LEU A 379 -4.54 17.79 -15.61
CA LEU A 379 -3.68 16.62 -15.60
C LEU A 379 -2.78 16.62 -14.37
N LEU A 380 -2.30 15.42 -14.02
CA LEU A 380 -1.32 15.21 -12.96
C LEU A 380 0.02 15.87 -13.34
N GLN A 381 0.80 16.24 -12.32
CA GLN A 381 2.12 16.86 -12.50
C GLN A 381 3.23 15.85 -12.28
N ALA A 382 4.42 16.11 -12.85
CA ALA A 382 5.59 15.28 -12.60
C ALA A 382 5.86 15.14 -11.09
N GLY A 383 6.09 13.92 -10.62
CA GLY A 383 6.25 13.60 -9.20
C GLY A 383 4.96 13.30 -8.44
N ASP A 384 3.77 13.59 -9.01
CA ASP A 384 2.53 13.00 -8.52
C ASP A 384 2.56 11.48 -8.75
N PHE A 385 1.82 10.73 -7.95
CA PHE A 385 1.66 9.29 -8.16
C PHE A 385 0.28 8.81 -7.71
N TYR A 386 -0.15 7.69 -8.27
CA TYR A 386 -1.35 6.97 -7.84
C TYR A 386 -1.04 5.49 -7.64
N ILE A 387 -1.94 4.79 -6.95
CA ILE A 387 -1.71 3.42 -6.50
C ILE A 387 -2.78 2.50 -7.04
N THR A 388 -2.36 1.35 -7.56
CA THR A 388 -3.24 0.21 -7.87
C THR A 388 -2.80 -1.02 -7.08
N ARG A 389 -3.74 -1.87 -6.68
CA ARG A 389 -3.51 -3.06 -5.83
C ARG A 389 -3.84 -4.32 -6.62
N HIS A 390 -3.03 -5.36 -6.44
CA HIS A 390 -3.09 -6.58 -7.22
C HIS A 390 -2.75 -7.78 -6.33
N SER A 391 -3.47 -8.89 -6.51
CA SER A 391 -3.06 -10.21 -6.01
C SER A 391 -2.64 -11.14 -7.15
N ASN A 392 -2.93 -10.75 -8.39
CA ASN A 392 -2.84 -11.59 -9.57
C ASN A 392 -1.52 -11.42 -10.37
N LEU A 393 -0.57 -10.67 -9.80
CA LEU A 393 0.78 -10.46 -10.33
C LEU A 393 1.80 -11.35 -9.61
N ALA A 394 2.91 -11.66 -10.27
CA ALA A 394 3.84 -12.68 -9.78
C ALA A 394 4.63 -12.28 -8.52
N GLN A 395 5.08 -11.03 -8.41
CA GLN A 395 6.04 -10.56 -7.38
C GLN A 395 5.61 -9.29 -6.65
N VAL A 396 4.47 -8.70 -7.01
CA VAL A 396 4.11 -7.34 -6.61
C VAL A 396 2.65 -7.28 -6.21
N HIS A 397 2.39 -6.61 -5.08
CA HIS A 397 1.04 -6.36 -4.57
C HIS A 397 0.57 -4.94 -4.90
N VAL A 398 1.49 -3.97 -4.89
CA VAL A 398 1.18 -2.56 -4.97
C VAL A 398 2.01 -1.90 -6.08
N ILE A 399 1.33 -1.26 -7.02
CA ILE A 399 2.00 -0.49 -8.09
C ILE A 399 1.84 1.00 -7.78
N PHE A 400 2.96 1.68 -7.61
CA PHE A 400 3.05 3.13 -7.56
C PHE A 400 3.29 3.65 -8.97
N HIS A 401 2.24 4.19 -9.59
CA HIS A 401 2.32 4.80 -10.92
C HIS A 401 2.83 6.24 -10.77
N MET A 402 4.13 6.43 -10.95
CA MET A 402 4.79 7.71 -10.79
C MET A 402 4.75 8.52 -12.09
N VAL A 403 4.11 9.69 -12.03
CA VAL A 403 3.98 10.59 -13.16
C VAL A 403 5.33 11.22 -13.48
N SER A 404 5.72 11.10 -14.74
CA SER A 404 6.94 11.68 -15.30
C SER A 404 6.64 12.43 -16.59
N ASP A 405 7.56 13.31 -16.96
CA ASP A 405 7.52 14.07 -18.20
C ASP A 405 8.92 14.09 -18.83
N ASP A 406 9.06 14.80 -19.96
CA ASP A 406 10.32 14.89 -20.69
C ASP A 406 11.43 15.64 -19.92
N SER A 407 11.16 16.24 -18.75
CA SER A 407 12.21 16.85 -17.93
C SER A 407 13.24 15.83 -17.44
N LEU A 408 12.86 14.55 -17.38
CA LEU A 408 13.77 13.45 -17.07
C LEU A 408 14.81 13.15 -18.15
N ARG A 409 14.64 13.64 -19.39
CA ARG A 409 15.62 13.42 -20.47
C ARG A 409 16.87 14.28 -20.30
N GLY A 410 16.72 15.51 -19.80
CA GLY A 410 17.81 16.47 -19.65
C GLY A 410 18.93 16.00 -18.70
N SER A 411 20.17 16.45 -18.89
CA SER A 411 21.32 15.97 -18.09
C SER A 411 21.30 16.40 -16.61
N ASP A 412 20.57 17.46 -16.28
CA ASP A 412 20.72 18.22 -15.04
C ASP A 412 19.57 17.96 -14.05
N ILE A 413 19.42 16.70 -13.63
CA ILE A 413 18.50 16.31 -12.56
C ILE A 413 19.18 16.46 -11.19
N ASN A 414 18.45 16.97 -10.19
CA ASN A 414 18.93 17.13 -8.82
C ASN A 414 17.89 16.68 -7.78
N SER A 415 18.23 16.74 -6.49
CA SER A 415 17.39 16.25 -5.40
C SER A 415 16.06 17.00 -5.21
N ARG A 416 15.90 18.18 -5.81
CA ARG A 416 14.66 18.97 -5.80
C ARG A 416 13.78 18.69 -7.01
N HIS A 417 14.20 17.82 -7.93
CA HIS A 417 13.41 17.46 -9.08
C HIS A 417 12.08 16.82 -8.64
N PRO A 418 10.93 17.21 -9.21
CA PRO A 418 9.62 16.74 -8.76
C PRO A 418 9.50 15.21 -8.69
N VAL A 419 10.02 14.48 -9.69
CA VAL A 419 10.05 13.01 -9.69
C VAL A 419 10.89 12.42 -8.55
N VAL A 420 11.99 13.06 -8.16
CA VAL A 420 12.83 12.59 -7.03
C VAL A 420 12.12 12.83 -5.70
N LEU A 421 11.39 13.95 -5.58
CA LEU A 421 10.52 14.22 -4.44
C LEU A 421 9.32 13.23 -4.39
N GLY A 422 8.75 12.91 -5.56
CA GLY A 422 7.72 11.88 -5.73
C GLY A 422 8.20 10.51 -5.25
N LEU A 423 9.41 10.11 -5.63
CA LEU A 423 10.04 8.87 -5.15
C LEU A 423 10.18 8.87 -3.61
N ARG A 424 10.57 10.00 -2.99
CA ARG A 424 10.64 10.11 -1.53
C ARG A 424 9.25 9.94 -0.89
N ASN A 425 8.20 10.50 -1.51
CA ASN A 425 6.83 10.33 -1.03
C ASN A 425 6.34 8.88 -1.20
N ILE A 426 6.73 8.20 -2.28
CA ILE A 426 6.44 6.76 -2.47
C ILE A 426 7.12 5.93 -1.39
N LEU A 427 8.41 6.17 -1.12
CA LEU A 427 9.14 5.48 -0.05
C LEU A 427 8.47 5.67 1.31
N LYS A 428 8.02 6.90 1.61
CA LYS A 428 7.24 7.20 2.83
C LYS A 428 5.93 6.42 2.88
N THR A 429 5.21 6.41 1.77
CA THR A 429 3.93 5.73 1.65
C THR A 429 4.10 4.22 1.81
N ALA A 430 5.17 3.65 1.26
CA ALA A 430 5.49 2.22 1.38
C ALA A 430 5.68 1.80 2.84
N CYS A 431 6.59 2.46 3.57
CA CYS A 431 6.83 2.18 4.99
C CYS A 431 5.61 2.38 5.88
N SER A 432 4.75 3.37 5.56
CA SER A 432 3.55 3.68 6.35
C SER A 432 2.42 2.66 6.15
N ASN A 433 2.53 1.78 5.15
CA ASN A 433 1.50 0.81 4.76
C ASN A 433 2.09 -0.60 4.62
N ASP A 434 3.08 -0.94 5.45
CA ASP A 434 3.69 -2.28 5.55
C ASP A 434 4.22 -2.87 4.24
N ILE A 435 4.64 -2.01 3.32
CA ILE A 435 5.36 -2.41 2.10
C ILE A 435 6.85 -2.46 2.44
N THR A 436 7.34 -3.67 2.73
CA THR A 436 8.71 -3.92 3.19
C THR A 436 9.68 -4.19 2.05
N SER A 437 9.16 -4.53 0.86
CA SER A 437 9.95 -4.79 -0.34
C SER A 437 9.56 -3.82 -1.45
N LEU A 438 10.50 -3.04 -2.00
CA LEU A 438 10.19 -2.05 -3.03
C LEU A 438 11.13 -2.15 -4.23
N THR A 439 10.55 -2.24 -5.43
CA THR A 439 11.29 -2.19 -6.70
C THR A 439 11.24 -0.78 -7.30
N ILE A 440 12.41 -0.21 -7.60
CA ILE A 440 12.59 1.17 -8.07
C ILE A 440 13.39 1.18 -9.39
N PRO A 441 12.96 1.92 -10.43
CA PRO A 441 13.79 2.14 -11.61
C PRO A 441 14.99 3.01 -11.25
N LEU A 442 16.19 2.44 -11.25
CA LEU A 442 17.41 3.13 -10.79
C LEU A 442 17.73 4.38 -11.61
N LEU A 443 17.37 4.36 -12.90
CA LEU A 443 17.57 5.49 -13.82
C LEU A 443 16.31 6.35 -13.99
N LEU A 444 15.25 6.08 -13.21
CA LEU A 444 13.92 6.68 -13.38
C LEU A 444 13.32 6.46 -14.78
N GLN A 445 13.74 5.39 -15.45
CA GLN A 445 13.34 4.96 -16.79
C GLN A 445 13.47 3.44 -16.88
N TYR A 446 12.63 2.79 -17.70
CA TYR A 446 12.64 1.34 -17.94
C TYR A 446 13.19 0.94 -19.32
N GLU A 447 13.46 1.90 -20.20
CA GLU A 447 13.98 1.67 -21.55
C GLU A 447 15.27 2.45 -21.77
N MET A 448 16.19 1.87 -22.56
CA MET A 448 17.41 2.58 -22.98
C MET A 448 17.09 3.51 -24.15
N THR A 449 17.59 4.74 -24.07
CA THR A 449 17.53 5.73 -25.17
C THR A 449 18.93 6.18 -25.57
N GLU A 450 19.09 6.72 -26.77
CA GLU A 450 20.40 7.14 -27.31
C GLU A 450 21.10 8.23 -26.47
N GLU A 451 20.32 9.02 -25.73
CA GLU A 451 20.81 10.10 -24.88
C GLU A 451 21.49 9.60 -23.58
N MET A 452 21.29 8.32 -23.23
CA MET A 452 21.75 7.72 -21.97
C MET A 452 23.22 7.30 -22.03
N THR A 453 24.11 8.29 -21.97
CA THR A 453 25.56 8.05 -21.83
C THR A 453 25.92 7.43 -20.47
N ILE A 454 27.12 6.85 -20.35
CA ILE A 454 27.63 6.30 -19.07
C ILE A 454 27.53 7.34 -17.95
N SER A 455 27.99 8.57 -18.21
CA SER A 455 27.94 9.67 -17.24
C SER A 455 26.52 10.08 -16.84
N TRP A 456 25.57 9.96 -17.77
CA TRP A 456 24.15 10.23 -17.52
C TRP A 456 23.57 9.18 -16.56
N CYS A 457 23.90 7.91 -16.79
CA CYS A 457 23.47 6.79 -15.93
C CYS A 457 24.08 6.90 -14.53
N GLU A 458 25.38 7.17 -14.43
CA GLU A 458 26.08 7.30 -13.16
C GLU A 458 25.51 8.44 -12.30
N LYS A 459 25.30 9.64 -12.87
CA LYS A 459 24.72 10.77 -12.14
C LYS A 459 23.33 10.47 -11.57
N ARG A 460 22.49 9.77 -12.33
CA ARG A 460 21.13 9.40 -11.90
C ARG A 460 21.11 8.29 -10.86
N ALA A 461 21.88 7.24 -11.08
CA ALA A 461 22.02 6.18 -10.11
C ALA A 461 22.55 6.74 -8.78
N GLU A 462 23.55 7.62 -8.82
CA GLU A 462 24.07 8.29 -7.62
C GLU A 462 23.00 9.11 -6.91
N LEU A 463 22.20 9.88 -7.68
CA LEU A 463 21.10 10.68 -7.14
C LEU A 463 20.02 9.82 -6.47
N VAL A 464 19.58 8.75 -7.14
CA VAL A 464 18.56 7.83 -6.62
C VAL A 464 19.08 7.08 -5.40
N PHE A 465 20.29 6.54 -5.44
CA PHE A 465 20.93 5.89 -4.29
C PHE A 465 21.04 6.84 -3.09
N LYS A 466 21.48 8.09 -3.30
CA LYS A 466 21.56 9.09 -2.22
C LYS A 466 20.17 9.45 -1.67
N CYS A 467 19.17 9.59 -2.54
CA CYS A 467 17.79 9.86 -2.14
C CYS A 467 17.25 8.74 -1.25
N VAL A 468 17.36 7.49 -1.69
CA VAL A 468 16.92 6.30 -0.94
C VAL A 468 17.69 6.17 0.37
N LYS A 469 19.02 6.30 0.35
CA LYS A 469 19.85 6.27 1.57
C LYS A 469 19.42 7.34 2.58
N GLY A 470 19.25 8.58 2.11
CA GLY A 470 18.82 9.69 2.95
C GLY A 470 17.47 9.40 3.61
N PHE A 471 16.52 8.91 2.81
CA PHE A 471 15.21 8.51 3.32
C PHE A 471 15.28 7.37 4.34
N MET A 472 16.04 6.30 4.09
CA MET A 472 16.18 5.18 5.03
C MET A 472 16.75 5.62 6.38
N ILE A 473 17.68 6.59 6.38
CA ILE A 473 18.24 7.17 7.61
C ILE A 473 17.18 8.00 8.34
N GLU A 474 16.37 8.78 7.62
CA GLU A 474 15.28 9.58 8.20
C GLU A 474 14.19 8.70 8.80
N MET A 475 13.78 7.62 8.13
CA MET A 475 12.70 6.75 8.59
C MET A 475 13.00 5.98 9.86
N ALA A 476 14.27 5.67 10.12
CA ALA A 476 14.69 5.10 11.40
C ALA A 476 14.27 5.97 12.60
N SER A 477 13.93 7.25 12.39
CA SER A 477 13.43 8.17 13.42
C SER A 477 11.91 8.39 13.43
N TRP A 478 11.17 8.00 12.39
CA TRP A 478 9.75 8.36 12.23
C TRP A 478 8.76 7.26 12.66
N GLY A 479 9.23 6.02 12.82
CA GLY A 479 8.36 4.86 13.05
C GLY A 479 7.64 4.39 11.78
N GLY A 480 7.10 3.17 11.80
CA GLY A 480 6.52 2.49 10.64
C GLY A 480 7.26 1.19 10.29
N SER A 481 6.81 0.50 9.24
CA SER A 481 7.43 -0.73 8.79
C SER A 481 8.76 -0.44 8.09
N GLU A 482 9.77 -1.26 8.41
CA GLU A 482 11.10 -1.12 7.84
C GLU A 482 11.13 -1.63 6.39
N LEU A 483 11.70 -0.85 5.47
CA LEU A 483 12.01 -1.34 4.12
C LEU A 483 13.15 -2.35 4.19
N LYS A 484 12.81 -3.64 4.27
CA LYS A 484 13.74 -4.76 4.37
C LYS A 484 14.49 -5.01 3.06
N ASN A 485 13.77 -4.96 1.93
CA ASN A 485 14.33 -5.31 0.62
C ASN A 485 14.12 -4.16 -0.38
N LEU A 486 15.20 -3.75 -1.04
CA LEU A 486 15.18 -2.74 -2.10
C LEU A 486 15.73 -3.35 -3.37
N GLN A 487 14.94 -3.33 -4.44
CA GLN A 487 15.36 -3.80 -5.75
C GLN A 487 15.49 -2.61 -6.71
N PHE A 488 16.69 -2.37 -7.18
CA PHE A 488 16.98 -1.38 -8.21
C PHE A 488 16.97 -2.03 -9.58
N MET A 489 16.00 -1.64 -10.41
CA MET A 489 15.86 -2.16 -11.76
C MET A 489 16.55 -1.24 -12.76
N LEU A 490 17.33 -1.84 -13.66
CA LEU A 490 17.95 -1.21 -14.80
C LEU A 490 17.26 -1.65 -16.10
N PRO A 491 17.14 -0.76 -17.09
CA PRO A 491 16.56 -1.10 -18.38
C PRO A 491 17.21 -2.31 -19.05
N GLN A 492 16.39 -3.13 -19.71
CA GLN A 492 16.88 -4.24 -20.52
C GLN A 492 17.76 -3.68 -21.66
N GLY A 493 18.94 -4.27 -21.86
CA GLY A 493 19.91 -3.83 -22.87
C GLY A 493 21.00 -2.88 -22.35
N ILE A 494 21.06 -2.62 -21.04
CA ILE A 494 22.20 -1.92 -20.46
C ILE A 494 23.50 -2.72 -20.65
N SER A 495 24.58 -2.03 -21.04
CA SER A 495 25.87 -2.71 -21.22
C SER A 495 26.44 -3.20 -19.88
N SER A 496 27.12 -4.35 -19.87
CA SER A 496 27.75 -4.90 -18.67
C SER A 496 28.75 -3.94 -18.02
N ARG A 497 29.43 -3.11 -18.83
CA ARG A 497 30.36 -2.08 -18.32
C ARG A 497 29.63 -1.00 -17.50
N VAL A 498 28.48 -0.52 -18.00
CA VAL A 498 27.68 0.47 -17.27
C VAL A 498 27.09 -0.18 -16.02
N PHE A 499 26.52 -1.38 -16.15
CA PHE A 499 26.02 -2.14 -15.01
C PHE A 499 27.07 -2.27 -13.89
N GLN A 500 28.27 -2.72 -14.23
CA GLN A 500 29.37 -2.83 -13.26
C GLN A 500 29.72 -1.49 -12.61
N SER A 501 29.79 -0.39 -13.38
CA SER A 501 30.07 0.94 -12.83
C SER A 501 28.99 1.38 -11.82
N LEU A 502 27.71 1.15 -12.13
CA LEU A 502 26.60 1.48 -11.23
C LEU A 502 26.63 0.63 -9.97
N THR A 503 27.00 -0.65 -10.09
CA THR A 503 27.07 -1.56 -8.95
C THR A 503 28.27 -1.25 -8.04
N GLU A 504 29.44 -0.92 -8.60
CA GLU A 504 30.62 -0.48 -7.83
C GLU A 504 30.39 0.83 -7.06
N MET A 505 29.38 1.61 -7.45
CA MET A 505 28.97 2.83 -6.75
C MET A 505 28.23 2.53 -5.45
N LEU A 506 27.47 1.44 -5.39
CA LEU A 506 26.62 1.10 -4.24
C LEU A 506 27.44 0.98 -2.94
N PRO A 507 28.57 0.23 -2.87
CA PRO A 507 29.40 0.18 -1.67
C PRO A 507 30.06 1.51 -1.27
N ARG A 508 30.18 2.47 -2.20
CA ARG A 508 30.71 3.81 -1.90
C ARG A 508 29.65 4.69 -1.22
N ILE A 509 28.39 4.50 -1.59
CA ILE A 509 27.26 5.26 -1.05
C ILE A 509 26.73 4.59 0.23
N PHE A 510 26.46 3.30 0.20
CA PHE A 510 26.00 2.51 1.32
C PHE A 510 27.19 1.81 1.96
N LYS A 511 27.31 1.87 3.29
CA LYS A 511 28.36 1.14 3.98
C LYS A 511 27.99 -0.36 3.98
N VAL A 512 28.55 -1.10 3.05
CA VAL A 512 28.32 -2.56 2.91
C VAL A 512 29.06 -3.29 4.02
N SER A 513 28.47 -4.37 4.53
CA SER A 513 29.12 -5.24 5.50
C SER A 513 30.13 -6.15 4.81
N ASN A 514 31.41 -5.93 5.06
CA ASN A 514 32.44 -6.88 4.65
C ASN A 514 32.41 -8.09 5.60
N PRO A 515 32.20 -9.32 5.10
CA PRO A 515 32.39 -10.50 5.93
C PRO A 515 33.83 -10.52 6.43
N LYS A 516 34.03 -10.52 7.75
CA LYS A 516 35.34 -10.76 8.34
C LYS A 516 35.74 -12.20 8.00
N ILE A 517 36.67 -12.37 7.07
CA ILE A 517 37.36 -13.64 6.89
C ILE A 517 38.15 -13.86 8.19
N LEU A 518 37.67 -14.76 9.04
CA LEU A 518 38.44 -15.27 10.17
C LEU A 518 39.67 -15.97 9.59
N LYS A 519 40.86 -15.42 9.84
CA LYS A 519 42.13 -16.05 9.51
C LYS A 519 42.49 -17.11 10.54
#